data_AF-A0A958BPQ9-F1
#
_entry.id   AF-A0A958BPQ9-F1
#
_cell.length_a   1.000
_cell.length_b   1.000
_cell.length_c   1.000
_cell.angle_alpha   90.00
_cell.angle_beta   90.00
_cell.angle_gamma   90.00
#
_symmetry.space_group_name_H-M   'P 1'
#
loop_
_entity.id
_entity.type
_entity.pdbx_description
1 polymer ?
#
loop_
_entity_poly.entity_id
_entity_poly.type
_entity_poly.pdbx_seq_one_letter_code
_entity_poly.pdbx_strand_id
1 'polypeptide(L)'
;MKLEEMVLSRFAGAAKARELYPAGHPGRKQSLDHLIAEIAPLHEKFAEVIVGVIDDTLVLNEHPLYQLSASLEDLLQLLTTLEVKSIHLRRSVTAADLDYLFDLLLSKQALEGKAVWVARQVDAKLDGHVTVLPEVPDAHRVYNDAISYMGSLFGEIRLGQIPQPHGAYNIARDVSECILRNEQAIVGLTMIKSFDNYLFNHSVNVCVLSMALAKACGLTDPTLTEVGVGGLLHDVGKTRIPKEVLSKPGKLTASEWEVMKSHSTHSYELIQEMGVTADVTGRAALEHHVQYDHQGYPNLGPGKSAHPMSHLVAIADCYDAITTLRTYQNATAPLEALKIMDRLAGTKLDPGFFERFVAMLGLYPPGSVVRLDTNEVAVVIENRLDAPSEPRVKLIFDAKGRRLPTPINLDLASQDGPPRAIIATIDPSLRNIDVSQYLAAEGES
;
A
#
# COMPACT_ATOMS: atom_id res chain seq x y z
N MET A 1 11.29 27.31 30.43
CA MET A 1 10.91 26.58 29.21
C MET A 1 12.07 25.67 28.87
N LYS A 2 11.82 24.36 28.65
CA LYS A 2 12.87 23.44 28.22
C LYS A 2 13.34 23.84 26.81
N LEU A 3 14.57 23.51 26.43
CA LEU A 3 15.15 23.93 25.14
C LEU A 3 14.30 23.44 23.96
N GLU A 4 13.77 22.23 24.07
CA GLU A 4 12.95 21.56 23.06
C GLU A 4 11.63 22.31 22.83
N GLU A 5 10.96 22.67 23.92
CA GLU A 5 9.73 23.46 23.91
C GLU A 5 9.96 24.86 23.32
N MET A 6 11.13 25.45 23.58
CA MET A 6 11.50 26.75 23.03
C MET A 6 11.67 26.70 21.52
N VAL A 7 12.43 25.74 21.01
CA VAL A 7 12.69 25.58 19.57
C VAL A 7 11.39 25.29 18.83
N LEU A 8 10.57 24.35 19.31
CA LEU A 8 9.30 24.05 18.67
C LEU A 8 8.32 25.21 18.74
N SER A 9 8.31 25.98 19.84
CA SER A 9 7.49 27.19 19.93
C SER A 9 7.96 28.26 18.94
N ARG A 10 9.27 28.38 18.70
CA ARG A 10 9.81 29.25 17.64
C ARG A 10 9.44 28.74 16.25
N PHE A 11 9.45 27.43 16.04
CA PHE A 11 9.06 26.80 14.78
C PHE A 11 7.58 27.07 14.46
N ALA A 12 6.69 26.79 15.41
CA ALA A 12 5.27 27.10 15.31
C ALA A 12 5.03 28.62 15.10
N GLY A 13 5.77 29.46 15.82
CA GLY A 13 5.68 30.91 15.69
C GLY A 13 6.09 31.43 14.31
N ALA A 14 7.12 30.83 13.68
CA ALA A 14 7.55 31.17 12.32
C ALA A 14 6.51 30.73 11.28
N ALA A 15 5.94 29.53 11.42
CA ALA A 15 4.82 29.08 10.59
C ALA A 15 3.62 30.03 10.71
N LYS A 16 3.25 30.44 11.93
CA LYS A 16 2.14 31.38 12.15
C LYS A 16 2.41 32.76 11.57
N ALA A 17 3.63 33.26 11.71
CA ALA A 17 4.02 34.55 11.12
C ALA A 17 3.89 34.56 9.59
N ARG A 18 4.08 33.41 8.93
CA ARG A 18 3.86 33.23 7.48
C ARG A 18 2.39 33.39 7.08
N GLU A 19 1.46 32.89 7.89
CA GLU A 19 0.02 33.05 7.67
C GLU A 19 -0.44 34.49 7.92
N LEU A 20 0.07 35.13 8.97
CA LEU A 20 -0.39 36.43 9.44
C LEU A 20 0.17 37.61 8.64
N TYR A 21 1.39 37.48 8.09
CA TYR A 21 2.09 38.59 7.44
C TYR A 21 2.43 38.31 5.97
N PRO A 22 2.30 39.33 5.09
CA PRO A 22 2.68 39.19 3.68
C PRO A 22 4.21 39.03 3.50
N ALA A 23 4.61 38.60 2.30
CA ALA A 23 6.03 38.51 1.93
C ALA A 23 6.74 39.86 2.08
N GLY A 24 7.95 39.84 2.66
CA GLY A 24 8.75 41.04 2.94
C GLY A 24 8.41 41.77 4.25
N HIS A 25 7.39 41.35 5.01
CA HIS A 25 7.07 41.96 6.30
C HIS A 25 8.18 41.70 7.37
N PRO A 26 8.62 42.72 8.14
CA PRO A 26 9.70 42.56 9.13
C PRO A 26 9.43 41.49 10.18
N GLY A 27 8.18 41.31 10.60
CA GLY A 27 7.79 40.28 11.58
C GLY A 27 7.99 38.85 11.09
N ARG A 28 7.92 38.60 9.78
CA ARG A 28 8.19 37.28 9.18
C ARG A 28 9.70 37.01 9.16
N LYS A 29 10.50 38.01 8.78
CA LYS A 29 11.97 37.90 8.85
C LYS A 29 12.45 37.69 10.29
N GLN A 30 11.93 38.48 11.24
CA GLN A 30 12.33 38.39 12.64
C GLN A 30 12.01 37.03 13.27
N SER A 31 10.86 36.43 12.94
CA SER A 31 10.50 35.11 13.45
C SER A 31 11.40 34.00 12.90
N LEU A 32 11.79 34.07 11.62
CA LEU A 32 12.76 33.15 11.02
C LEU A 32 14.16 33.33 11.60
N ASP A 33 14.62 34.58 11.76
CA ASP A 33 15.93 34.88 12.35
C ASP A 33 16.02 34.35 13.80
N HIS A 34 14.95 34.52 14.59
CA HIS A 34 14.87 33.95 15.93
C HIS A 34 14.87 32.43 15.92
N LEU A 35 14.15 31.79 14.98
CA LEU A 35 14.17 30.34 14.85
C LEU A 35 15.58 29.85 14.56
N ILE A 36 16.24 30.38 13.52
CA ILE A 36 17.63 30.04 13.15
C ILE A 36 18.59 30.19 14.34
N ALA A 37 18.50 31.29 15.09
CA ALA A 37 19.32 31.51 16.28
C ALA A 37 19.10 30.44 17.36
N GLU A 38 17.88 29.93 17.51
CA GLU A 38 17.53 28.92 18.50
C GLU A 38 17.95 27.50 18.10
N ILE A 39 17.97 27.19 16.79
CA ILE A 39 18.45 25.90 16.28
C ILE A 39 19.97 25.81 16.20
N ALA A 40 20.67 26.94 16.06
CA ALA A 40 22.13 26.96 15.91
C ALA A 40 22.89 26.24 17.06
N PRO A 41 22.56 26.40 18.36
CA PRO A 41 23.19 25.65 19.43
C PRO A 41 22.92 24.14 19.39
N LEU A 42 21.76 23.72 18.85
CA LEU A 42 21.48 22.30 18.66
C LEU A 42 22.35 21.69 17.57
N HIS A 43 22.67 22.46 16.52
CA HIS A 43 23.57 22.04 15.47
C HIS A 43 25.01 21.82 15.93
N GLU A 44 25.44 22.39 17.06
CA GLU A 44 26.74 22.05 17.66
C GLU A 44 26.80 20.59 18.12
N LYS A 45 25.64 20.04 18.54
CA LYS A 45 25.51 18.69 19.09
C LYS A 45 25.01 17.66 18.08
N PHE A 46 24.15 18.08 17.16
CA PHE A 46 23.48 17.21 16.21
C PHE A 46 23.82 17.62 14.77
N ALA A 47 23.95 16.63 13.88
CA ALA A 47 24.12 16.89 12.45
C ALA A 47 22.85 17.51 11.85
N GLU A 48 21.69 17.08 12.36
CA GLU A 48 20.37 17.54 11.96
C GLU A 48 19.53 17.88 13.20
N VAL A 49 18.60 18.81 13.04
CA VAL A 49 17.55 19.08 14.02
C VAL A 49 16.23 18.65 13.41
N ILE A 50 15.59 17.69 14.06
CA ILE A 50 14.46 16.93 13.58
C ILE A 50 13.24 17.38 14.37
N VAL A 51 12.30 18.01 13.68
CA VAL A 51 10.94 18.29 14.18
C VAL A 51 10.04 17.17 13.67
N GLY A 52 9.50 16.33 14.54
CA GLY A 52 8.75 15.15 14.14
C GLY A 52 7.44 14.94 14.89
N VAL A 53 6.63 14.03 14.38
CA VAL A 53 5.41 13.53 15.02
C VAL A 53 5.57 12.02 15.21
N ILE A 54 5.41 11.55 16.45
CA ILE A 54 5.45 10.14 16.82
C ILE A 54 4.23 9.87 17.71
N ASP A 55 3.35 8.95 17.32
CA ASP A 55 2.14 8.58 18.07
C ASP A 55 1.36 9.80 18.61
N ASP A 56 0.97 10.71 17.69
CA ASP A 56 0.27 11.97 17.98
C ASP A 56 1.00 12.90 18.97
N THR A 57 2.30 12.71 19.15
CA THR A 57 3.15 13.52 20.04
C THR A 57 4.18 14.27 19.21
N LEU A 58 4.33 15.58 19.47
CA LEU A 58 5.35 16.40 18.84
C LEU A 58 6.71 16.14 19.49
N VAL A 59 7.74 15.95 18.67
CA VAL A 59 9.08 15.53 19.08
C VAL A 59 10.12 16.47 18.50
N LEU A 60 11.17 16.78 19.28
CA LEU A 60 12.39 17.40 18.79
C LEU A 60 13.59 16.46 19.07
N ASN A 61 14.29 15.98 18.03
CA ASN A 61 15.44 15.06 18.17
C ASN A 61 15.18 13.91 19.18
N GLU A 62 14.09 13.17 19.02
CA GLU A 62 13.66 12.07 19.91
C GLU A 62 13.18 12.48 21.32
N HIS A 63 13.06 13.77 21.63
CA HIS A 63 12.49 14.25 22.89
C HIS A 63 11.00 14.64 22.72
N PRO A 64 10.05 13.85 23.25
CA PRO A 64 8.62 14.13 23.14
C PRO A 64 8.16 15.26 24.05
N LEU A 65 7.18 16.04 23.58
CA LEU A 65 6.46 17.02 24.38
C LEU A 65 5.03 16.60 24.62
N TYR A 66 4.74 16.25 25.88
CA TYR A 66 3.41 15.82 26.32
C TYR A 66 2.50 16.99 26.73
N GLN A 67 3.04 18.18 26.95
CA GLN A 67 2.27 19.38 27.28
C GLN A 67 2.49 20.40 26.17
N LEU A 68 1.46 20.60 25.36
CA LEU A 68 1.50 21.49 24.21
C LEU A 68 0.80 22.81 24.56
N SER A 69 1.39 23.92 24.13
CA SER A 69 0.66 25.18 24.02
C SER A 69 -0.26 25.14 22.80
N ALA A 70 -1.26 26.03 22.73
CA ALA A 70 -2.16 26.12 21.56
C ALA A 70 -1.41 26.24 20.22
N SER A 71 -0.28 26.97 20.18
CA SER A 71 0.53 27.08 18.96
C SER A 71 1.23 25.77 18.58
N LEU A 72 1.60 24.95 19.56
CA LEU A 72 2.20 23.64 19.32
C LEU A 72 1.13 22.60 18.93
N GLU A 73 -0.08 22.72 19.46
CA GLU A 73 -1.24 21.94 19.00
C GLU A 73 -1.57 22.25 17.54
N ASP A 74 -1.58 23.53 17.15
CA ASP A 74 -1.77 23.95 15.75
C ASP A 74 -0.68 23.35 14.82
N LEU A 75 0.58 23.33 15.28
CA LEU A 75 1.69 22.75 14.52
C LEU A 75 1.55 21.24 14.39
N LEU A 76 1.24 20.54 15.49
CA LEU A 76 0.98 19.09 15.46
C LEU A 76 -0.15 18.78 14.49
N GLN A 77 -1.28 19.50 14.58
CA GLN A 77 -2.42 19.33 13.68
C GLN A 77 -2.02 19.58 12.22
N LEU A 78 -1.21 20.60 11.92
CA LEU A 78 -0.71 20.86 10.58
C LEU A 78 0.14 19.69 10.05
N LEU A 79 1.13 19.24 10.82
CA LEU A 79 2.03 18.16 10.41
C LEU A 79 1.27 16.84 10.22
N THR A 80 0.36 16.50 11.14
CA THR A 80 -0.51 15.31 11.05
C THR A 80 -1.46 15.42 9.84
N THR A 81 -2.08 16.57 9.62
CA THR A 81 -2.99 16.77 8.46
C THR A 81 -2.26 16.60 7.13
N LEU A 82 -0.99 17.02 7.08
CA LEU A 82 -0.12 16.86 5.93
C LEU A 82 0.55 15.48 5.87
N GLU A 83 0.40 14.61 6.88
CA GLU A 83 1.10 13.32 6.97
C GLU A 83 2.63 13.48 6.95
N VAL A 84 3.16 14.51 7.62
CA VAL A 84 4.60 14.71 7.80
C VAL A 84 5.08 13.94 9.02
N LYS A 85 5.95 12.94 8.84
CA LYS A 85 6.63 12.23 9.94
C LYS A 85 7.64 13.13 10.62
N SER A 86 8.50 13.75 9.82
CA SER A 86 9.57 14.59 10.32
C SER A 86 10.07 15.59 9.30
N ILE A 87 10.58 16.70 9.82
CA ILE A 87 11.28 17.74 9.09
C ILE A 87 12.69 17.78 9.66
N HIS A 88 13.66 17.45 8.83
CA HIS A 88 15.07 17.43 9.15
C HIS A 88 15.69 18.73 8.66
N LEU A 89 16.18 19.54 9.59
CA LEU A 89 16.91 20.76 9.32
C LEU A 89 18.39 20.44 9.43
N ARG A 90 19.19 20.70 8.39
CA ARG A 90 20.65 20.54 8.44
C ARG A 90 21.34 21.81 8.87
N ARG A 91 22.61 21.71 9.25
CA ARG A 91 23.46 22.86 9.65
C ARG A 91 23.50 24.00 8.63
N SER A 92 23.28 23.72 7.35
CA SER A 92 23.27 24.71 6.27
C SER A 92 21.93 25.43 6.09
N VAL A 93 20.90 25.09 6.88
CA VAL A 93 19.57 25.68 6.75
C VAL A 93 19.63 27.20 6.95
N THR A 94 19.02 27.93 6.03
CA THR A 94 18.93 29.39 6.06
C THR A 94 17.52 29.86 6.37
N ALA A 95 17.37 31.15 6.73
CA ALA A 95 16.06 31.77 6.87
C ALA A 95 15.23 31.67 5.58
N ALA A 96 15.87 31.73 4.40
CA ALA A 96 15.19 31.59 3.11
C ALA A 96 14.68 30.17 2.86
N ASP A 97 15.42 29.15 3.31
CA ASP A 97 15.02 27.74 3.20
C ASP A 97 13.78 27.47 4.06
N LEU A 98 13.78 27.94 5.32
CA LEU A 98 12.63 27.85 6.21
C LEU A 98 11.43 28.65 5.69
N ASP A 99 11.69 29.82 5.10
CA ASP A 99 10.65 30.65 4.51
C ASP A 99 9.93 29.93 3.35
N TYR A 100 10.69 29.24 2.52
CA TYR A 100 10.16 28.40 1.43
C TYR A 100 9.45 27.16 1.95
N LEU A 101 10.00 26.48 2.97
CA LEU A 101 9.35 25.33 3.62
C LEU A 101 7.96 25.71 4.15
N PHE A 102 7.85 26.81 4.90
CA PHE A 102 6.56 27.23 5.46
C PHE A 102 5.58 27.67 4.37
N ASP A 103 6.06 28.25 3.27
CA ASP A 103 5.23 28.53 2.11
C ASP A 103 4.62 27.26 1.51
N LEU A 104 5.42 26.19 1.39
CA LEU A 104 4.94 24.90 0.92
C LEU A 104 3.94 24.27 1.89
N LEU A 105 4.29 24.15 3.17
CA LEU A 105 3.45 23.49 4.18
C LEU A 105 2.06 24.14 4.30
N LEU A 106 1.97 25.46 4.15
CA LEU A 106 0.72 26.21 4.30
C LEU A 106 -0.02 26.39 2.96
N SER A 107 0.47 25.81 1.87
CA SER A 107 -0.15 25.92 0.54
C SER A 107 -1.36 24.98 0.39
N LYS A 108 -2.32 25.36 -0.46
CA LYS A 108 -3.45 24.47 -0.82
C LYS A 108 -2.97 23.18 -1.47
N GLN A 109 -1.92 23.27 -2.27
CA GLN A 109 -1.31 22.12 -2.95
C GLN A 109 -0.73 21.11 -1.96
N ALA A 110 -0.22 21.56 -0.79
CA ALA A 110 0.21 20.64 0.25
C ALA A 110 -0.95 19.89 0.90
N LEU A 111 -2.13 20.49 1.05
CA LEU A 111 -3.32 19.78 1.55
C LEU A 111 -3.81 18.71 0.56
N GLU A 112 -3.66 18.94 -0.75
CA GLU A 112 -4.04 17.99 -1.79
C GLU A 112 -2.99 16.90 -2.02
N GLY A 113 -1.71 17.26 -2.07
CA GLY A 113 -0.58 16.39 -2.36
C GLY A 113 0.14 15.79 -1.15
N LYS A 114 -0.29 16.17 0.06
CA LYS A 114 0.25 15.72 1.36
C LYS A 114 1.78 15.88 1.46
N ALA A 115 2.39 15.24 2.45
CA ALA A 115 3.81 15.36 2.73
C ALA A 115 4.68 14.84 1.59
N VAL A 116 4.21 13.88 0.78
CA VAL A 116 4.95 13.38 -0.38
C VAL A 116 5.20 14.49 -1.40
N TRP A 117 4.18 15.31 -1.68
CA TRP A 117 4.36 16.46 -2.57
C TRP A 117 5.32 17.48 -1.96
N VAL A 118 5.16 17.81 -0.68
CA VAL A 118 6.03 18.76 0.03
C VAL A 118 7.49 18.29 -0.03
N ALA A 119 7.73 17.01 0.25
CA ALA A 119 9.05 16.40 0.20
C ALA A 119 9.69 16.53 -1.19
N ARG A 120 8.94 16.23 -2.26
CA ARG A 120 9.43 16.38 -3.64
C ARG A 120 9.82 17.83 -3.98
N GLN A 121 9.03 18.82 -3.53
CA GLN A 121 9.35 20.24 -3.76
C GLN A 121 10.56 20.70 -2.94
N VAL A 122 10.65 20.25 -1.69
CA VAL A 122 11.78 20.51 -0.80
C VAL A 122 13.06 19.93 -1.38
N ASP A 123 13.07 18.64 -1.77
CA ASP A 123 14.25 17.99 -2.35
C ASP A 123 14.70 18.66 -3.65
N ALA A 124 13.76 19.09 -4.49
CA ALA A 124 14.07 19.73 -5.76
C ALA A 124 14.71 21.13 -5.60
N LYS A 125 14.42 21.85 -4.51
CA LYS A 125 14.79 23.27 -4.36
C LYS A 125 15.77 23.57 -3.23
N LEU A 126 15.73 22.79 -2.15
CA LEU A 126 16.49 23.06 -0.93
C LEU A 126 17.79 22.25 -0.86
N ASP A 127 18.15 21.47 -1.88
CA ASP A 127 19.44 20.78 -2.06
C ASP A 127 19.94 20.07 -0.77
N GLY A 128 19.02 19.43 -0.06
CA GLY A 128 19.30 18.70 1.18
C GLY A 128 19.60 19.57 2.41
N HIS A 129 19.35 20.89 2.39
CA HIS A 129 19.38 21.76 3.58
C HIS A 129 18.23 21.45 4.53
N VAL A 130 17.08 21.09 3.95
CA VAL A 130 15.88 20.62 4.62
C VAL A 130 15.48 19.33 3.94
N THR A 131 15.06 18.35 4.73
CA THR A 131 14.42 17.13 4.22
C THR A 131 13.09 16.97 4.94
N VAL A 132 12.02 16.73 4.19
CA VAL A 132 10.71 16.41 4.77
C VAL A 132 10.48 14.93 4.52
N LEU A 133 10.31 14.18 5.59
CA LEU A 133 9.95 12.77 5.53
C LEU A 133 8.44 12.65 5.77
N PRO A 134 7.68 12.17 4.77
CA PRO A 134 6.28 11.82 4.97
C PRO A 134 6.16 10.65 5.95
N GLU A 135 5.08 10.64 6.74
CA GLU A 135 4.60 9.46 7.46
C GLU A 135 4.60 8.29 6.49
N VAL A 136 5.23 7.19 6.90
CA VAL A 136 5.15 5.96 6.12
C VAL A 136 3.80 5.38 6.51
N PRO A 137 2.86 5.23 5.56
CA PRO A 137 1.67 4.46 5.85
C PRO A 137 2.13 3.05 6.23
N ASP A 138 1.88 2.66 7.47
CA ASP A 138 2.16 1.30 7.90
C ASP A 138 1.34 0.34 7.01
N ALA A 139 2.01 -0.62 6.38
CA ALA A 139 1.38 -1.49 5.40
C ALA A 139 0.19 -2.25 6.02
N HIS A 140 0.30 -2.68 7.30
CA HIS A 140 -0.80 -3.33 8.00
C HIS A 140 -1.97 -2.37 8.24
N ARG A 141 -1.69 -1.13 8.67
CA ARG A 141 -2.70 -0.08 8.85
C ARG A 141 -3.45 0.18 7.55
N VAL A 142 -2.74 0.48 6.46
CA VAL A 142 -3.34 0.76 5.14
C VAL A 142 -4.19 -0.41 4.65
N TYR A 143 -3.67 -1.64 4.78
CA TYR A 143 -4.39 -2.83 4.36
C TYR A 143 -5.68 -3.04 5.18
N ASN A 144 -5.64 -2.83 6.50
CA ASN A 144 -6.81 -2.91 7.38
C ASN A 144 -7.81 -1.78 7.14
N ASP A 145 -7.33 -0.56 6.86
CA ASP A 145 -8.16 0.59 6.51
C ASP A 145 -8.88 0.35 5.18
N ALA A 146 -8.19 -0.26 4.20
CA ALA A 146 -8.77 -0.66 2.93
C ALA A 146 -9.90 -1.70 3.12
N ILE A 147 -9.69 -2.71 3.99
CA ILE A 147 -10.73 -3.70 4.32
C ILE A 147 -11.93 -3.02 4.98
N SER A 148 -11.68 -2.14 5.94
CA SER A 148 -12.73 -1.41 6.68
C SER A 148 -13.53 -0.49 5.74
N TYR A 149 -12.84 0.20 4.82
CA TYR A 149 -13.45 1.00 3.77
C TYR A 149 -14.36 0.13 2.89
N MET A 150 -13.89 -1.02 2.42
CA MET A 150 -14.71 -1.93 1.61
C MET A 150 -15.94 -2.45 2.35
N GLY A 151 -15.83 -2.71 3.66
CA GLY A 151 -16.97 -3.06 4.49
C GLY A 151 -18.05 -1.97 4.53
N SER A 152 -17.65 -0.72 4.77
CA SER A 152 -18.53 0.45 4.78
C SER A 152 -19.15 0.69 3.39
N LEU A 153 -18.33 0.66 2.34
CA LEU A 153 -18.75 0.85 0.95
C LEU A 153 -19.85 -0.13 0.54
N PHE A 154 -19.63 -1.43 0.80
CA PHE A 154 -20.63 -2.45 0.51
C PHE A 154 -21.91 -2.26 1.34
N GLY A 155 -21.80 -1.78 2.58
CA GLY A 155 -22.93 -1.42 3.43
C GLY A 155 -23.77 -0.29 2.85
N GLU A 156 -23.13 0.81 2.45
CA GLU A 156 -23.78 1.97 1.82
C GLU A 156 -24.53 1.59 0.54
N ILE A 157 -23.88 0.84 -0.36
CA ILE A 157 -24.50 0.41 -1.63
C ILE A 157 -25.71 -0.50 -1.37
N ARG A 158 -25.62 -1.41 -0.38
CA ARG A 158 -26.76 -2.28 0.00
C ARG A 158 -27.93 -1.49 0.57
N LEU A 159 -27.69 -0.33 1.18
CA LEU A 159 -28.72 0.60 1.66
C LEU A 159 -29.26 1.50 0.53
N GLY A 160 -28.82 1.32 -0.71
CA GLY A 160 -29.24 2.10 -1.87
C GLY A 160 -28.56 3.46 -1.97
N GLN A 161 -27.47 3.68 -1.23
CA GLN A 161 -26.67 4.90 -1.31
C GLN A 161 -25.60 4.78 -2.39
N ILE A 162 -25.18 5.91 -2.95
CA ILE A 162 -24.05 6.00 -3.87
C ILE A 162 -22.88 6.61 -3.11
N PRO A 163 -21.83 5.81 -2.81
CA PRO A 163 -20.66 6.29 -2.11
C PRO A 163 -19.91 7.38 -2.87
N GLN A 164 -19.16 8.20 -2.14
CA GLN A 164 -18.30 9.21 -2.75
C GLN A 164 -17.01 8.57 -3.29
N PRO A 165 -16.48 9.04 -4.44
CA PRO A 165 -15.35 8.40 -5.11
C PRO A 165 -14.03 8.65 -4.36
N HIS A 166 -13.94 9.76 -3.60
CA HIS A 166 -12.73 10.17 -2.87
C HIS A 166 -12.18 9.10 -1.93
N GLY A 167 -13.05 8.30 -1.30
CA GLY A 167 -12.63 7.24 -0.40
C GLY A 167 -11.78 6.18 -1.11
N ALA A 168 -12.22 5.72 -2.29
CA ALA A 168 -11.51 4.71 -3.07
C ALA A 168 -10.16 5.24 -3.57
N TYR A 169 -10.14 6.51 -4.02
CA TYR A 169 -8.90 7.16 -4.46
C TYR A 169 -7.90 7.35 -3.31
N ASN A 170 -8.37 7.70 -2.11
CA ASN A 170 -7.49 7.81 -0.93
C ASN A 170 -6.86 6.45 -0.60
N ILE A 171 -7.67 5.39 -0.50
CA ILE A 171 -7.16 4.03 -0.25
C ILE A 171 -6.16 3.62 -1.33
N ALA A 172 -6.49 3.81 -2.61
CA ALA A 172 -5.59 3.47 -3.70
C ALA A 172 -4.28 4.28 -3.64
N ARG A 173 -4.32 5.57 -3.27
CA ARG A 173 -3.11 6.38 -3.08
C ARG A 173 -2.24 5.82 -1.95
N ASP A 174 -2.83 5.51 -0.80
CA ASP A 174 -2.08 5.01 0.36
C ASP A 174 -1.44 3.64 0.06
N VAL A 175 -2.16 2.78 -0.69
CA VAL A 175 -1.61 1.52 -1.23
C VAL A 175 -0.48 1.80 -2.23
N SER A 176 -0.63 2.77 -3.12
CA SER A 176 0.44 3.18 -4.06
C SER A 176 1.70 3.58 -3.32
N GLU A 177 1.57 4.38 -2.26
CA GLU A 177 2.71 4.83 -1.46
C GLU A 177 3.40 3.66 -0.76
N CYS A 178 2.63 2.69 -0.24
CA CYS A 178 3.18 1.45 0.30
C CYS A 178 3.95 0.67 -0.77
N ILE A 179 3.41 0.53 -1.98
CA ILE A 179 4.05 -0.19 -3.10
C ILE A 179 5.34 0.48 -3.56
N LEU A 180 5.36 1.83 -3.59
CA LEU A 180 6.54 2.60 -4.00
C LEU A 180 7.67 2.51 -2.96
N ARG A 181 7.33 2.38 -1.67
CA ARG A 181 8.32 2.30 -0.57
C ARG A 181 8.78 0.88 -0.26
N ASN A 182 7.83 -0.04 -0.07
CA ASN A 182 8.09 -1.44 0.27
C ASN A 182 6.98 -2.33 -0.30
N GLU A 183 7.09 -2.60 -1.60
CA GLU A 183 6.17 -3.48 -2.35
C GLU A 183 5.98 -4.85 -1.68
N GLN A 184 7.08 -5.45 -1.20
CA GLN A 184 7.05 -6.81 -0.65
C GLN A 184 6.27 -6.89 0.67
N ALA A 185 6.28 -5.82 1.48
CA ALA A 185 5.49 -5.78 2.71
C ALA A 185 3.99 -5.83 2.41
N ILE A 186 3.47 -4.92 1.57
CA ILE A 186 2.03 -4.86 1.29
C ILE A 186 1.54 -6.02 0.43
N VAL A 187 2.34 -6.51 -0.52
CA VAL A 187 2.03 -7.75 -1.27
C VAL A 187 2.02 -8.96 -0.34
N GLY A 188 2.91 -9.03 0.65
CA GLY A 188 2.90 -10.10 1.64
C GLY A 188 1.60 -10.16 2.46
N LEU A 189 0.94 -9.02 2.70
CA LEU A 189 -0.33 -8.98 3.42
C LEU A 189 -1.48 -9.65 2.64
N THR A 190 -1.42 -9.68 1.31
CA THR A 190 -2.43 -10.35 0.49
C THR A 190 -2.41 -11.87 0.69
N MET A 191 -1.31 -12.41 1.23
CA MET A 191 -1.17 -13.84 1.56
C MET A 191 -1.83 -14.22 2.90
N ILE A 192 -2.23 -13.24 3.73
CA ILE A 192 -2.86 -13.49 5.02
C ILE A 192 -4.30 -13.95 4.81
N LYS A 193 -4.56 -15.21 5.13
CA LYS A 193 -5.89 -15.82 4.98
C LYS A 193 -6.74 -15.54 6.21
N SER A 194 -7.59 -14.51 6.15
CA SER A 194 -8.62 -14.26 7.17
C SER A 194 -9.97 -14.85 6.75
N PHE A 195 -10.61 -15.60 7.65
CA PHE A 195 -11.90 -16.25 7.42
C PHE A 195 -13.09 -15.27 7.44
N ASP A 196 -12.96 -14.13 8.14
CA ASP A 196 -14.13 -13.35 8.57
C ASP A 196 -14.61 -12.27 7.58
N ASN A 197 -13.90 -12.01 6.47
CA ASN A 197 -14.31 -10.98 5.49
C ASN A 197 -13.76 -11.25 4.08
N TYR A 198 -13.88 -12.50 3.59
CA TYR A 198 -13.21 -12.92 2.34
C TYR A 198 -13.51 -12.02 1.12
N LEU A 199 -14.72 -11.47 1.01
CA LEU A 199 -15.10 -10.61 -0.13
C LEU A 199 -14.39 -9.24 -0.09
N PHE A 200 -14.19 -8.68 1.11
CA PHE A 200 -13.50 -7.40 1.27
C PHE A 200 -11.99 -7.60 1.09
N ASN A 201 -11.44 -8.67 1.68
CA ASN A 201 -10.04 -9.06 1.48
C ASN A 201 -9.75 -9.28 0.00
N HIS A 202 -10.64 -9.95 -0.74
CA HIS A 202 -10.49 -10.18 -2.17
C HIS A 202 -10.35 -8.87 -2.95
N SER A 203 -11.25 -7.91 -2.72
CA SER A 203 -11.20 -6.60 -3.39
C SER A 203 -9.89 -5.84 -3.08
N VAL A 204 -9.43 -5.90 -1.82
CA VAL A 204 -8.17 -5.27 -1.39
C VAL A 204 -6.96 -5.98 -1.99
N ASN A 205 -6.95 -7.31 -2.03
CA ASN A 205 -5.89 -8.11 -2.64
C ASN A 205 -5.77 -7.82 -4.14
N VAL A 206 -6.90 -7.79 -4.85
CA VAL A 206 -6.93 -7.45 -6.27
C VAL A 206 -6.42 -6.02 -6.50
N CYS A 207 -6.77 -5.06 -5.65
CA CYS A 207 -6.20 -3.71 -5.67
C CYS A 207 -4.66 -3.74 -5.55
N VAL A 208 -4.13 -4.31 -4.48
CA VAL A 208 -2.68 -4.37 -4.20
C VAL A 208 -1.93 -5.07 -5.32
N LEU A 209 -2.38 -6.27 -5.73
CA LEU A 209 -1.73 -7.08 -6.76
C LEU A 209 -1.78 -6.41 -8.15
N SER A 210 -2.90 -5.76 -8.50
CA SER A 210 -3.04 -5.04 -9.77
C SER A 210 -2.08 -3.84 -9.84
N MET A 211 -1.94 -3.11 -8.74
CA MET A 211 -1.03 -1.96 -8.66
C MET A 211 0.44 -2.40 -8.68
N ALA A 212 0.79 -3.47 -7.96
CA ALA A 212 2.14 -4.03 -8.01
C ALA A 212 2.48 -4.49 -9.45
N LEU A 213 1.54 -5.15 -10.12
CA LEU A 213 1.73 -5.59 -11.50
C LEU A 213 1.85 -4.40 -12.47
N ALA A 214 1.02 -3.37 -12.29
CA ALA A 214 1.09 -2.13 -13.05
C ALA A 214 2.47 -1.46 -12.91
N LYS A 215 3.03 -1.42 -11.70
CA LYS A 215 4.39 -0.92 -11.44
C LYS A 215 5.45 -1.79 -12.12
N ALA A 216 5.33 -3.11 -12.06
CA ALA A 216 6.21 -4.04 -12.77
C ALA A 216 6.12 -3.91 -14.32
N CYS A 217 5.02 -3.37 -14.83
CA CYS A 217 4.86 -2.99 -16.23
C CYS A 217 5.43 -1.60 -16.57
N GLY A 218 5.92 -0.85 -15.59
CA GLY A 218 6.48 0.50 -15.77
C GLY A 218 5.44 1.62 -15.82
N LEU A 219 4.23 1.42 -15.29
CA LEU A 219 3.21 2.47 -15.22
C LEU A 219 3.52 3.49 -14.11
N THR A 220 3.10 4.73 -14.33
CA THR A 220 3.37 5.89 -13.44
C THR A 220 2.38 6.01 -12.27
N ASP A 221 2.75 6.72 -11.21
CA ASP A 221 1.92 6.93 -10.00
C ASP A 221 0.44 7.26 -10.26
N PRO A 222 0.06 8.22 -11.15
CA PRO A 222 -1.36 8.52 -11.37
C PRO A 222 -2.13 7.32 -11.95
N THR A 223 -1.49 6.61 -12.87
CA THR A 223 -2.03 5.41 -13.53
C THR A 223 -2.09 4.22 -12.56
N LEU A 224 -1.13 4.11 -11.62
CA LEU A 224 -1.17 3.11 -10.55
C LEU A 224 -2.44 3.28 -9.70
N THR A 225 -2.73 4.52 -9.29
CA THR A 225 -3.93 4.81 -8.50
C THR A 225 -5.21 4.44 -9.25
N GLU A 226 -5.31 4.77 -10.55
CA GLU A 226 -6.47 4.39 -11.38
C GLU A 226 -6.66 2.87 -11.46
N VAL A 227 -5.58 2.12 -11.68
CA VAL A 227 -5.59 0.65 -11.66
C VAL A 227 -6.01 0.12 -10.29
N GLY A 228 -5.51 0.73 -9.21
CA GLY A 228 -5.86 0.40 -7.84
C GLY A 228 -7.34 0.57 -7.55
N VAL A 229 -7.92 1.71 -7.91
CA VAL A 229 -9.37 1.94 -7.79
C VAL A 229 -10.14 0.93 -8.63
N GLY A 230 -9.68 0.62 -9.85
CA GLY A 230 -10.31 -0.38 -10.72
C GLY A 230 -10.32 -1.77 -10.08
N GLY A 231 -9.19 -2.20 -9.51
CA GLY A 231 -9.07 -3.45 -8.78
C GLY A 231 -9.87 -3.47 -7.46
N LEU A 232 -9.91 -2.36 -6.73
CA LEU A 232 -10.68 -2.24 -5.48
C LEU A 232 -12.19 -2.32 -5.73
N LEU A 233 -12.66 -1.76 -6.84
CA LEU A 233 -14.09 -1.64 -7.15
C LEU A 233 -14.58 -2.67 -8.19
N HIS A 234 -13.73 -3.56 -8.71
CA HIS A 234 -14.09 -4.45 -9.84
C HIS A 234 -15.37 -5.26 -9.59
N ASP A 235 -15.61 -5.63 -8.34
CA ASP A 235 -16.66 -6.55 -7.91
C ASP A 235 -17.81 -5.89 -7.15
N VAL A 236 -17.85 -4.56 -7.03
CA VAL A 236 -18.91 -3.86 -6.25
C VAL A 236 -20.31 -4.13 -6.79
N GLY A 237 -20.44 -4.42 -8.08
CA GLY A 237 -21.68 -4.84 -8.71
C GLY A 237 -22.27 -6.15 -8.17
N LYS A 238 -21.48 -6.98 -7.46
CA LYS A 238 -22.02 -8.15 -6.74
C LYS A 238 -23.07 -7.78 -5.69
N THR A 239 -23.09 -6.53 -5.22
CA THR A 239 -24.15 -5.99 -4.35
C THR A 239 -25.52 -5.95 -5.02
N ARG A 240 -25.58 -5.87 -6.35
CA ARG A 240 -26.83 -5.87 -7.15
C ARG A 240 -27.27 -7.28 -7.57
N ILE A 241 -26.50 -8.33 -7.23
CA ILE A 241 -26.85 -9.73 -7.54
C ILE A 241 -27.76 -10.30 -6.45
N PRO A 242 -28.87 -10.99 -6.81
CA PRO A 242 -29.75 -11.64 -5.84
C PRO A 242 -28.99 -12.59 -4.91
N LYS A 243 -29.30 -12.56 -3.61
CA LYS A 243 -28.57 -13.32 -2.58
C LYS A 243 -28.61 -14.82 -2.83
N GLU A 244 -29.72 -15.31 -3.38
CA GLU A 244 -29.96 -16.71 -3.72
C GLU A 244 -29.02 -17.20 -4.83
N VAL A 245 -28.60 -16.29 -5.73
CA VAL A 245 -27.62 -16.56 -6.79
C VAL A 245 -26.21 -16.38 -6.24
N LEU A 246 -25.94 -15.26 -5.54
CA LEU A 246 -24.62 -14.91 -5.03
C LEU A 246 -24.08 -15.93 -4.02
N SER A 247 -24.95 -16.47 -3.16
CA SER A 247 -24.57 -17.37 -2.06
C SER A 247 -25.07 -18.81 -2.26
N LYS A 248 -25.37 -19.21 -3.51
CA LYS A 248 -25.91 -20.55 -3.80
C LYS A 248 -24.89 -21.64 -3.41
N PRO A 249 -25.26 -22.64 -2.58
CA PRO A 249 -24.41 -23.79 -2.34
C PRO A 249 -24.42 -24.70 -3.58
N GLY A 250 -23.35 -24.70 -4.36
CA GLY A 250 -23.16 -25.57 -5.53
C GLY A 250 -23.08 -24.82 -6.86
N LYS A 251 -23.32 -25.54 -7.97
CA LYS A 251 -23.23 -24.97 -9.32
C LYS A 251 -24.45 -24.09 -9.64
N LEU A 252 -24.21 -22.96 -10.28
CA LEU A 252 -25.26 -22.10 -10.85
C LEU A 252 -25.88 -22.78 -12.08
N THR A 253 -27.19 -22.59 -12.28
CA THR A 253 -27.85 -22.92 -13.54
C THR A 253 -27.43 -21.94 -14.63
N ALA A 254 -27.74 -22.24 -15.90
CA ALA A 254 -27.43 -21.32 -17.00
C ALA A 254 -28.05 -19.94 -16.81
N SER A 255 -29.31 -19.86 -16.35
CA SER A 255 -29.99 -18.58 -16.10
C SER A 255 -29.39 -17.83 -14.91
N GLU A 256 -29.03 -18.53 -13.83
CA GLU A 256 -28.37 -17.93 -12.67
C GLU A 256 -26.96 -17.45 -13.04
N TRP A 257 -26.27 -18.15 -13.93
CA TRP A 257 -24.98 -17.73 -14.47
C TRP A 257 -25.10 -16.45 -15.30
N GLU A 258 -26.13 -16.32 -16.15
CA GLU A 258 -26.39 -15.06 -16.87
C GLU A 258 -26.61 -13.88 -15.92
N VAL A 259 -27.35 -14.09 -14.82
CA VAL A 259 -27.50 -13.07 -13.77
C VAL A 259 -26.16 -12.78 -13.11
N MET A 260 -25.38 -13.79 -12.73
CA MET A 260 -24.07 -13.58 -12.11
C MET A 260 -23.13 -12.74 -13.00
N LYS A 261 -23.11 -12.98 -14.31
CA LYS A 261 -22.26 -12.22 -15.25
C LYS A 261 -22.57 -10.72 -15.27
N SER A 262 -23.79 -10.31 -14.92
CA SER A 262 -24.18 -8.89 -14.93
C SER A 262 -23.49 -8.06 -13.85
N HIS A 263 -22.82 -8.67 -12.87
CA HIS A 263 -22.10 -7.92 -11.83
C HIS A 263 -21.04 -6.99 -12.44
N SER A 264 -20.37 -7.40 -13.51
CA SER A 264 -19.36 -6.58 -14.20
C SER A 264 -19.97 -5.26 -14.74
N THR A 265 -21.12 -5.37 -15.42
CA THR A 265 -21.90 -4.19 -15.86
C THR A 265 -22.39 -3.35 -14.69
N HIS A 266 -22.87 -3.99 -13.62
CA HIS A 266 -23.32 -3.27 -12.43
C HIS A 266 -22.17 -2.55 -11.71
N SER A 267 -20.96 -3.12 -11.68
CA SER A 267 -19.78 -2.45 -11.14
C SER A 267 -19.46 -1.21 -11.96
N TYR A 268 -19.47 -1.31 -13.30
CA TYR A 268 -19.28 -0.17 -14.19
C TYR A 268 -20.29 0.94 -13.93
N GLU A 269 -21.59 0.61 -13.91
CA GLU A 269 -22.68 1.56 -13.64
C GLU A 269 -22.49 2.27 -12.30
N LEU A 270 -22.22 1.52 -11.22
CA LEU A 270 -21.97 2.07 -9.89
C LEU A 270 -20.77 3.01 -9.87
N ILE A 271 -19.66 2.63 -10.51
CA ILE A 271 -18.45 3.45 -10.58
C ILE A 271 -18.73 4.78 -11.31
N GLN A 272 -19.53 4.74 -12.39
CA GLN A 272 -19.97 5.95 -13.09
C GLN A 272 -20.90 6.81 -12.22
N GLU A 273 -21.85 6.19 -11.50
CA GLU A 273 -22.76 6.88 -10.57
C GLU A 273 -21.99 7.54 -9.41
N MET A 274 -20.90 6.93 -8.92
CA MET A 274 -19.99 7.51 -7.92
C MET A 274 -19.26 8.76 -8.44
N GLY A 275 -19.26 9.04 -9.75
CA GLY A 275 -18.54 10.18 -10.33
C GLY A 275 -17.04 9.95 -10.47
N VAL A 276 -16.60 8.70 -10.57
CA VAL A 276 -15.21 8.35 -10.92
C VAL A 276 -14.95 8.80 -12.36
N THR A 277 -14.03 9.75 -12.53
CA THR A 277 -13.79 10.41 -13.83
C THR A 277 -12.88 9.65 -14.77
N ALA A 278 -12.01 8.78 -14.25
CA ALA A 278 -11.10 7.98 -15.03
C ALA A 278 -11.86 6.83 -15.73
N ASP A 279 -12.03 6.94 -17.06
CA ASP A 279 -12.70 5.92 -17.89
C ASP A 279 -12.09 4.53 -17.68
N VAL A 280 -10.77 4.48 -17.55
CA VAL A 280 -10.00 3.24 -17.40
C VAL A 280 -10.39 2.44 -16.15
N THR A 281 -10.78 3.12 -15.08
CA THR A 281 -11.20 2.51 -13.81
C THR A 281 -12.53 1.77 -13.97
N GLY A 282 -13.51 2.41 -14.61
CA GLY A 282 -14.78 1.78 -14.94
C GLY A 282 -14.56 0.59 -15.87
N ARG A 283 -13.75 0.77 -16.92
CA ARG A 283 -13.45 -0.30 -17.89
C ARG A 283 -12.81 -1.51 -17.24
N ALA A 284 -11.90 -1.32 -16.28
CA ALA A 284 -11.31 -2.44 -15.53
C ALA A 284 -12.39 -3.28 -14.84
N ALA A 285 -13.36 -2.64 -14.17
CA ALA A 285 -14.47 -3.32 -13.54
C ALA A 285 -15.43 -3.99 -14.54
N LEU A 286 -15.67 -3.37 -15.70
CA LEU A 286 -16.52 -3.95 -16.74
C LEU A 286 -15.87 -5.17 -17.41
N GLU A 287 -14.57 -5.09 -17.67
CA GLU A 287 -13.86 -5.97 -18.60
C GLU A 287 -12.98 -7.02 -17.91
N HIS A 288 -12.87 -7.05 -16.58
CA HIS A 288 -11.99 -8.01 -15.87
C HIS A 288 -12.31 -9.50 -16.11
N HIS A 289 -13.49 -9.82 -16.67
CA HIS A 289 -13.86 -11.16 -17.10
C HIS A 289 -13.82 -11.37 -18.63
N VAL A 290 -13.38 -10.38 -19.39
CA VAL A 290 -13.10 -10.52 -20.81
C VAL A 290 -11.80 -11.29 -20.98
N GLN A 291 -11.89 -12.44 -21.64
CA GLN A 291 -10.76 -13.35 -21.86
C GLN A 291 -9.88 -12.86 -23.02
N TYR A 292 -8.60 -13.21 -22.98
CA TYR A 292 -7.63 -12.89 -24.04
C TYR A 292 -8.04 -13.42 -25.42
N ASP A 293 -8.70 -14.57 -25.47
CA ASP A 293 -9.28 -15.19 -26.68
C ASP A 293 -10.69 -14.67 -27.04
N HIS A 294 -11.16 -13.64 -26.33
CA HIS A 294 -12.48 -13.00 -26.48
C HIS A 294 -13.70 -13.88 -26.14
N GLN A 295 -13.53 -15.04 -25.48
CA GLN A 295 -14.64 -15.91 -25.06
C GLN A 295 -15.26 -15.53 -23.69
N GLY A 296 -14.79 -14.45 -23.09
CA GLY A 296 -15.24 -13.94 -21.79
C GLY A 296 -16.53 -13.14 -21.82
N TYR A 297 -16.77 -12.36 -20.77
CA TYR A 297 -17.92 -11.46 -20.67
C TYR A 297 -17.54 -10.11 -20.04
N PRO A 298 -18.26 -9.02 -20.38
CA PRO A 298 -19.25 -8.94 -21.45
C PRO A 298 -18.60 -9.04 -22.86
N ASN A 299 -19.39 -9.39 -23.88
CA ASN A 299 -18.90 -9.41 -25.25
C ASN A 299 -18.71 -7.97 -25.75
N LEU A 300 -17.47 -7.57 -26.04
CA LEU A 300 -17.13 -6.22 -26.50
C LEU A 300 -17.44 -5.98 -27.99
N GLY A 301 -17.74 -7.05 -28.73
CA GLY A 301 -18.00 -7.04 -30.16
C GLY A 301 -16.76 -7.39 -31.01
N PRO A 302 -16.95 -7.59 -32.31
CA PRO A 302 -15.88 -8.03 -33.22
C PRO A 302 -14.68 -7.07 -33.24
N GLY A 303 -13.47 -7.62 -33.07
CA GLY A 303 -12.22 -6.87 -33.19
C GLY A 303 -11.90 -5.93 -32.01
N LYS A 304 -12.68 -5.95 -30.92
CA LYS A 304 -12.39 -5.19 -29.71
C LYS A 304 -11.74 -6.09 -28.65
N SER A 305 -10.63 -5.63 -28.09
CA SER A 305 -9.98 -6.24 -26.93
C SER A 305 -10.31 -5.48 -25.65
N ALA A 306 -10.12 -6.13 -24.50
CA ALA A 306 -10.15 -5.43 -23.23
C ALA A 306 -9.03 -4.38 -23.17
N HIS A 307 -9.21 -3.39 -22.32
CA HIS A 307 -8.19 -2.41 -22.00
C HIS A 307 -6.99 -3.12 -21.33
N PRO A 308 -5.75 -2.65 -21.56
CA PRO A 308 -4.58 -3.21 -20.88
C PRO A 308 -4.74 -3.30 -19.35
N MET A 309 -5.34 -2.30 -18.72
CA MET A 309 -5.59 -2.32 -17.26
C MET A 309 -6.58 -3.42 -16.84
N SER A 310 -7.59 -3.70 -17.67
CA SER A 310 -8.54 -4.78 -17.41
C SER A 310 -7.83 -6.13 -17.39
N HIS A 311 -6.78 -6.31 -18.22
CA HIS A 311 -5.94 -7.51 -18.16
C HIS A 311 -5.09 -7.59 -16.89
N LEU A 312 -4.59 -6.46 -16.38
CA LEU A 312 -3.87 -6.43 -15.08
C LEU A 312 -4.79 -6.90 -13.95
N VAL A 313 -6.02 -6.33 -13.89
CA VAL A 313 -7.03 -6.71 -12.89
C VAL A 313 -7.46 -8.16 -13.05
N ALA A 314 -7.65 -8.64 -14.29
CA ALA A 314 -8.01 -10.04 -14.55
C ALA A 314 -6.96 -11.04 -14.05
N ILE A 315 -5.66 -10.71 -14.17
CA ILE A 315 -4.58 -11.54 -13.65
C ILE A 315 -4.59 -11.55 -12.11
N ALA A 316 -4.71 -10.38 -11.49
CA ALA A 316 -4.77 -10.25 -10.04
C ALA A 316 -6.00 -10.97 -9.44
N ASP A 317 -7.19 -10.77 -10.03
CA ASP A 317 -8.43 -11.46 -9.66
C ASP A 317 -8.28 -12.99 -9.80
N CYS A 318 -7.77 -13.47 -10.93
CA CYS A 318 -7.57 -14.90 -11.15
C CYS A 318 -6.61 -15.50 -10.13
N TYR A 319 -5.50 -14.82 -9.81
CA TYR A 319 -4.55 -15.31 -8.81
C TYR A 319 -5.20 -15.38 -7.43
N ASP A 320 -5.79 -14.28 -6.96
CA ASP A 320 -6.40 -14.22 -5.63
C ASP A 320 -7.56 -15.24 -5.50
N ALA A 321 -8.37 -15.39 -6.54
CA ALA A 321 -9.46 -16.37 -6.57
C ALA A 321 -8.98 -17.82 -6.42
N ILE A 322 -7.77 -18.15 -6.87
CA ILE A 322 -7.16 -19.49 -6.75
C ILE A 322 -6.48 -19.68 -5.39
N THR A 323 -5.88 -18.62 -4.84
CA THR A 323 -5.08 -18.68 -3.60
C THR A 323 -5.87 -18.39 -2.33
N THR A 324 -7.06 -17.80 -2.43
CA THR A 324 -7.91 -17.47 -1.28
C THR A 324 -8.80 -18.64 -0.89
N LEU A 325 -8.89 -18.91 0.42
CA LEU A 325 -9.82 -19.89 0.99
C LEU A 325 -11.25 -19.39 0.77
N ARG A 326 -12.06 -20.15 0.04
CA ARG A 326 -13.50 -19.90 -0.13
C ARG A 326 -14.29 -21.02 0.53
N THR A 327 -15.55 -20.78 0.88
CA THR A 327 -16.46 -21.73 1.57
C THR A 327 -16.53 -23.13 0.92
N TYR A 328 -16.07 -23.27 -0.32
CA TYR A 328 -16.09 -24.50 -1.11
C TYR A 328 -14.72 -24.88 -1.73
N GLN A 329 -13.62 -24.19 -1.40
CA GLN A 329 -12.28 -24.43 -1.97
C GLN A 329 -11.16 -24.22 -0.94
N ASN A 330 -10.30 -25.24 -0.79
CA ASN A 330 -9.03 -25.09 -0.08
C ASN A 330 -8.12 -24.18 -0.90
N ALA A 331 -7.47 -23.22 -0.24
CA ALA A 331 -6.51 -22.34 -0.88
C ALA A 331 -5.36 -23.13 -1.53
N THR A 332 -5.06 -22.82 -2.79
CA THR A 332 -3.93 -23.39 -3.51
C THR A 332 -2.65 -22.65 -3.11
N ALA A 333 -1.53 -23.36 -2.99
CA ALA A 333 -0.24 -22.72 -2.74
C ALA A 333 0.17 -21.82 -3.92
N PRO A 334 0.87 -20.69 -3.70
CA PRO A 334 1.25 -19.74 -4.76
C PRO A 334 1.84 -20.39 -6.01
N LEU A 335 2.83 -21.27 -5.85
CA LEU A 335 3.48 -21.96 -6.97
C LEU A 335 2.51 -22.83 -7.77
N GLU A 336 1.58 -23.52 -7.11
CA GLU A 336 0.56 -24.31 -7.79
C GLU A 336 -0.50 -23.44 -8.46
N ALA A 337 -0.83 -22.28 -7.89
CA ALA A 337 -1.70 -21.28 -8.50
C ALA A 337 -1.09 -20.73 -9.80
N LEU A 338 0.20 -20.39 -9.78
CA LEU A 338 0.93 -19.96 -10.98
C LEU A 338 0.93 -21.03 -12.08
N LYS A 339 1.12 -22.32 -11.72
CA LYS A 339 1.01 -23.44 -12.70
C LYS A 339 -0.39 -23.59 -13.29
N ILE A 340 -1.44 -23.29 -12.53
CA ILE A 340 -2.82 -23.28 -13.05
C ILE A 340 -2.99 -22.12 -14.03
N MET A 341 -2.53 -20.92 -13.65
CA MET A 341 -2.62 -19.71 -14.48
C MET A 341 -1.80 -19.80 -15.76
N ASP A 342 -0.66 -20.47 -15.74
CA ASP A 342 0.17 -20.73 -16.93
C ASP A 342 -0.61 -21.47 -18.02
N ARG A 343 -1.48 -22.41 -17.63
CA ARG A 343 -2.37 -23.11 -18.57
C ARG A 343 -3.51 -22.23 -19.11
N LEU A 344 -3.78 -21.09 -18.46
CA LEU A 344 -4.78 -20.11 -18.86
C LEU A 344 -4.17 -18.97 -19.69
N ALA A 345 -2.84 -18.80 -19.69
CA ALA A 345 -2.14 -17.81 -20.48
C ALA A 345 -2.37 -18.04 -21.98
N GLY A 346 -2.64 -16.97 -22.73
CA GLY A 346 -2.96 -17.03 -24.16
C GLY A 346 -4.39 -17.48 -24.48
N THR A 347 -5.21 -17.83 -23.47
CA THR A 347 -6.65 -18.08 -23.64
C THR A 347 -7.46 -17.13 -22.78
N LYS A 348 -7.39 -17.27 -21.45
CA LYS A 348 -8.09 -16.38 -20.52
C LYS A 348 -7.26 -15.16 -20.15
N LEU A 349 -5.97 -15.36 -19.94
CA LEU A 349 -5.06 -14.34 -19.42
C LEU A 349 -4.10 -13.87 -20.52
N ASP A 350 -3.77 -12.58 -20.50
CA ASP A 350 -2.73 -12.04 -21.36
C ASP A 350 -1.36 -12.64 -20.97
N PRO A 351 -0.65 -13.31 -21.89
CA PRO A 351 0.59 -14.00 -21.57
C PRO A 351 1.74 -13.05 -21.20
N GLY A 352 1.79 -11.85 -21.77
CA GLY A 352 2.84 -10.87 -21.49
C GLY A 352 2.67 -10.24 -20.12
N PHE A 353 1.44 -9.92 -19.71
CA PHE A 353 1.17 -9.48 -18.34
C PHE A 353 1.32 -10.62 -17.33
N PHE A 354 0.96 -11.86 -17.69
CA PHE A 354 1.17 -13.01 -16.81
C PHE A 354 2.66 -13.26 -16.53
N GLU A 355 3.51 -13.18 -17.55
CA GLU A 355 4.97 -13.30 -17.37
C GLU A 355 5.52 -12.25 -16.40
N ARG A 356 5.08 -10.99 -16.55
CA ARG A 356 5.44 -9.91 -15.61
C ARG A 356 4.92 -10.15 -14.20
N PHE A 357 3.73 -10.72 -14.07
CA PHE A 357 3.15 -11.08 -12.79
C PHE A 357 3.96 -12.17 -12.07
N VAL A 358 4.39 -13.20 -12.80
CA VAL A 358 5.28 -14.24 -12.25
C VAL A 358 6.62 -13.64 -11.80
N ALA A 359 7.22 -12.76 -12.61
CA ALA A 359 8.49 -12.13 -12.29
C ALA A 359 8.39 -11.20 -11.05
N MET A 360 7.29 -10.46 -10.93
CA MET A 360 6.99 -9.59 -9.78
C MET A 360 6.75 -10.40 -8.51
N LEU A 361 5.88 -11.41 -8.58
CA LEU A 361 5.45 -12.18 -7.41
C LEU A 361 6.53 -13.15 -6.91
N GLY A 362 7.40 -13.64 -7.79
CA GLY A 362 8.38 -14.69 -7.50
C GLY A 362 7.73 -16.07 -7.32
N LEU A 363 8.58 -17.11 -7.24
CA LEU A 363 8.12 -18.50 -7.05
C LEU A 363 7.55 -18.75 -5.66
N TYR A 364 8.08 -18.03 -4.67
CA TYR A 364 7.71 -18.12 -3.27
C TYR A 364 7.46 -16.71 -2.71
N PRO A 365 6.33 -16.06 -3.02
CA PRO A 365 6.06 -14.69 -2.58
C PRO A 365 6.24 -14.50 -1.07
N PRO A 366 6.61 -13.29 -0.61
CA PRO A 366 6.69 -12.93 0.80
C PRO A 366 5.46 -13.41 1.56
N GLY A 367 5.71 -14.05 2.70
CA GLY A 367 4.69 -14.68 3.53
C GLY A 367 4.48 -16.16 3.23
N SER A 368 5.07 -16.69 2.17
CA SER A 368 5.11 -18.14 1.93
C SER A 368 5.84 -18.84 3.07
N VAL A 369 5.20 -19.82 3.71
CA VAL A 369 5.86 -20.70 4.68
C VAL A 369 6.47 -21.87 3.91
N VAL A 370 7.77 -22.08 4.09
CA VAL A 370 8.54 -23.08 3.35
C VAL A 370 9.26 -24.04 4.29
N ARG A 371 9.36 -25.31 3.86
CA ARG A 371 10.21 -26.32 4.47
C ARG A 371 11.51 -26.42 3.67
N LEU A 372 12.63 -26.38 4.37
CA LEU A 372 13.96 -26.56 3.79
C LEU A 372 14.36 -28.05 3.79
N ASP A 373 15.33 -28.41 2.97
CA ASP A 373 15.94 -29.75 2.90
C ASP A 373 16.57 -30.22 4.23
N THR A 374 16.93 -29.28 5.10
CA THR A 374 17.34 -29.52 6.49
C THR A 374 16.19 -29.87 7.44
N ASN A 375 14.93 -29.92 6.97
CA ASN A 375 13.68 -29.98 7.74
C ASN A 375 13.35 -28.75 8.60
N GLU A 376 14.13 -27.70 8.48
CA GLU A 376 13.83 -26.38 9.02
C GLU A 376 12.57 -25.77 8.36
N VAL A 377 11.87 -24.90 9.09
CA VAL A 377 10.70 -24.16 8.56
C VAL A 377 10.96 -22.67 8.67
N ALA A 378 10.74 -21.97 7.56
CA ALA A 378 10.98 -20.54 7.45
C ALA A 378 9.81 -19.82 6.76
N VAL A 379 9.70 -18.52 6.99
CA VAL A 379 8.79 -17.61 6.26
C VAL A 379 9.62 -16.85 5.23
N VAL A 380 9.18 -16.81 3.98
CA VAL A 380 9.82 -15.96 2.97
C VAL A 380 9.57 -14.50 3.33
N ILE A 381 10.63 -13.70 3.42
CA ILE A 381 10.56 -12.27 3.75
C ILE A 381 10.92 -11.39 2.55
N GLU A 382 11.74 -11.89 1.63
CA GLU A 382 12.15 -11.12 0.46
C GLU A 382 12.49 -12.04 -0.73
N ASN A 383 11.91 -11.75 -1.89
CA ASN A 383 12.25 -12.39 -3.15
C ASN A 383 13.55 -11.85 -3.76
N ARG A 384 14.19 -12.70 -4.57
CA ARG A 384 15.39 -12.35 -5.35
C ARG A 384 15.11 -12.50 -6.85
N LEU A 385 15.43 -11.46 -7.62
CA LEU A 385 15.30 -11.50 -9.08
C LEU A 385 16.43 -12.32 -9.73
N ASP A 386 17.63 -12.30 -9.13
CA ASP A 386 18.81 -13.04 -9.60
C ASP A 386 18.79 -14.52 -9.22
N ALA A 387 18.09 -14.88 -8.15
CA ALA A 387 17.94 -16.26 -7.68
C ALA A 387 16.51 -16.57 -7.20
N PRO A 388 15.53 -16.75 -8.13
CA PRO A 388 14.10 -16.89 -7.77
C PRO A 388 13.75 -18.09 -6.87
N SER A 389 14.60 -19.11 -6.83
CA SER A 389 14.44 -20.30 -5.95
C SER A 389 15.12 -20.16 -4.59
N GLU A 390 15.88 -19.08 -4.36
CA GLU A 390 16.72 -18.87 -3.18
C GLU A 390 16.38 -17.51 -2.52
N PRO A 391 15.13 -17.30 -2.07
CA PRO A 391 14.73 -16.06 -1.43
C PRO A 391 15.39 -15.88 -0.04
N ARG A 392 15.33 -14.66 0.50
CA ARG A 392 15.64 -14.44 1.92
C ARG A 392 14.46 -14.90 2.76
N VAL A 393 14.77 -15.59 3.85
CA VAL A 393 13.77 -16.22 4.72
C VAL A 393 14.05 -15.91 6.18
N LYS A 394 13.01 -15.91 7.00
CA LYS A 394 13.08 -15.81 8.47
C LYS A 394 12.77 -17.19 9.04
N LEU A 395 13.78 -17.87 9.58
CA LEU A 395 13.70 -19.20 10.16
C LEU A 395 12.90 -19.15 11.46
N ILE A 396 11.88 -20.02 11.59
CA ILE A 396 10.94 -20.02 12.72
C ILE A 396 10.86 -21.38 13.45
N PHE A 397 11.23 -22.48 12.80
CA PHE A 397 11.40 -23.79 13.46
C PHE A 397 12.72 -24.43 13.07
N ASP A 398 13.37 -25.08 14.03
CA ASP A 398 14.58 -25.86 13.79
C ASP A 398 14.28 -27.21 13.09
N ALA A 399 15.33 -27.92 12.68
CA ALA A 399 15.24 -29.24 12.05
C ALA A 399 14.54 -30.33 12.89
N LYS A 400 14.35 -30.10 14.21
CA LYS A 400 13.63 -31.00 15.12
C LYS A 400 12.16 -30.59 15.30
N GLY A 401 11.71 -29.56 14.59
CA GLY A 401 10.35 -29.03 14.67
C GLY A 401 10.09 -28.19 15.92
N ARG A 402 11.13 -27.73 16.62
CA ARG A 402 10.98 -26.85 17.80
C ARG A 402 10.93 -25.40 17.33
N ARG A 403 9.95 -24.64 17.84
CA ARG A 403 9.84 -23.21 17.54
C ARG A 403 11.06 -22.48 18.09
N LEU A 404 11.67 -21.64 17.27
CA LEU A 404 12.77 -20.80 17.71
C LEU A 404 12.24 -19.66 18.59
N PRO A 405 12.88 -19.36 19.74
CA PRO A 405 12.48 -18.25 20.59
C PRO A 405 12.72 -16.90 19.91
N THR A 406 13.76 -16.80 19.09
CA THR A 406 14.07 -15.64 18.25
C THR A 406 14.21 -16.12 16.81
N PRO A 407 13.40 -15.62 15.87
CA PRO A 407 13.55 -15.96 14.46
C PRO A 407 14.89 -15.51 13.90
N ILE A 408 15.45 -16.26 12.95
CA ILE A 408 16.78 -15.99 12.37
C ILE A 408 16.63 -15.62 10.90
N ASN A 409 17.15 -14.47 10.48
CA ASN A 409 17.20 -14.09 9.07
C ASN A 409 18.29 -14.92 8.36
N LEU A 410 17.90 -15.58 7.27
CA LEU A 410 18.77 -16.39 6.42
C LEU A 410 18.65 -15.92 4.97
N ASP A 411 19.78 -15.76 4.31
CA ASP A 411 19.84 -15.60 2.86
C ASP A 411 20.16 -16.97 2.25
N LEU A 412 19.20 -17.57 1.54
CA LEU A 412 19.37 -18.90 0.96
C LEU A 412 20.36 -18.91 -0.21
N ALA A 413 20.66 -17.75 -0.81
CA ALA A 413 21.68 -17.61 -1.85
C ALA A 413 23.09 -17.45 -1.27
N SER A 414 23.23 -17.30 0.06
CA SER A 414 24.53 -17.13 0.69
C SER A 414 25.36 -18.41 0.64
N GLN A 415 26.67 -18.24 0.35
CA GLN A 415 27.65 -19.33 0.46
C GLN A 415 28.14 -19.53 1.91
N ASP A 416 27.72 -18.66 2.84
CA ASP A 416 28.08 -18.77 4.25
C ASP A 416 27.18 -19.79 4.96
N GLY A 417 27.78 -20.92 5.34
CA GLY A 417 27.11 -22.00 6.07
C GLY A 417 26.66 -23.16 5.15
N PRO A 418 25.91 -24.14 5.70
CA PRO A 418 25.44 -25.27 4.90
C PRO A 418 24.40 -24.81 3.88
N PRO A 419 24.46 -25.30 2.62
CA PRO A 419 23.47 -25.00 1.61
C PRO A 419 22.09 -25.48 2.07
N ARG A 420 21.06 -24.70 1.74
CA ARG A 420 19.66 -25.01 2.07
C ARG A 420 18.80 -24.77 0.84
N ALA A 421 17.92 -25.71 0.54
CA ALA A 421 16.98 -25.61 -0.57
C ALA A 421 15.53 -25.71 -0.10
N ILE A 422 14.62 -24.97 -0.74
CA ILE A 422 13.18 -25.10 -0.50
C ILE A 422 12.70 -26.41 -1.14
N ILE A 423 12.10 -27.29 -0.33
CA ILE A 423 11.59 -28.59 -0.80
C ILE A 423 10.06 -28.70 -0.75
N ALA A 424 9.38 -27.82 -0.01
CA ALA A 424 7.92 -27.77 0.02
C ALA A 424 7.41 -26.43 0.57
N THR A 425 6.22 -26.01 0.14
CA THR A 425 5.42 -24.99 0.84
C THR A 425 4.57 -25.65 1.92
N ILE A 426 4.36 -24.98 3.04
CA ILE A 426 3.55 -25.43 4.17
C ILE A 426 2.33 -24.50 4.29
N ASP A 427 1.16 -25.08 4.60
CA ASP A 427 0.01 -24.27 4.99
C ASP A 427 0.24 -23.68 6.41
N PRO A 428 0.29 -22.35 6.57
CA PRO A 428 0.54 -21.71 7.87
C PRO A 428 -0.48 -22.11 8.95
N SER A 429 -1.74 -22.39 8.53
CA SER A 429 -2.84 -22.73 9.44
C SER A 429 -2.63 -24.07 10.15
N LEU A 430 -1.95 -25.03 9.51
CA LEU A 430 -1.65 -26.33 10.09
C LEU A 430 -0.70 -26.26 11.30
N ARG A 431 -0.02 -25.14 11.49
CA ARG A 431 0.97 -24.92 12.55
C ARG A 431 0.69 -23.68 13.41
N ASN A 432 -0.48 -23.04 13.26
CA ASN A 432 -0.83 -21.76 13.90
C ASN A 432 0.27 -20.69 13.71
N ILE A 433 0.83 -20.61 12.49
CA ILE A 433 1.83 -19.61 12.15
C ILE A 433 1.10 -18.36 11.69
N ASP A 434 1.20 -17.30 12.49
CA ASP A 434 0.79 -15.96 12.09
C ASP A 434 1.91 -15.32 11.27
N VAL A 435 1.78 -15.41 9.94
CA VAL A 435 2.76 -14.94 8.97
C VAL A 435 2.98 -13.43 9.07
N SER A 436 1.96 -12.68 9.47
CA SER A 436 1.95 -11.22 9.54
C SER A 436 3.06 -10.68 10.44
N GLN A 437 3.38 -11.40 11.54
CA GLN A 437 4.42 -11.07 12.51
C GLN A 437 5.85 -11.11 11.94
N TYR A 438 6.02 -11.71 10.75
CA TYR A 438 7.32 -11.94 10.14
C TYR A 438 7.57 -11.08 8.89
N LEU A 439 6.54 -10.37 8.38
CA LEU A 439 6.59 -9.58 7.15
C LEU A 439 6.88 -8.09 7.36
N ALA A 440 6.78 -7.60 8.60
CA ALA A 440 7.19 -6.25 8.95
C ALA A 440 8.72 -6.13 8.89
N ALA A 441 9.21 -5.20 8.07
CA ALA A 441 10.61 -4.86 7.97
C ALA A 441 11.08 -4.15 9.25
N GLU A 442 12.20 -4.67 9.75
CA GLU A 442 13.07 -4.06 10.73
C GLU A 442 13.35 -2.58 10.37
N GLY A 443 12.98 -1.68 11.27
CA GLY A 443 13.29 -0.26 11.24
C GLY A 443 13.54 0.31 12.65
N GLU A 444 13.85 -0.55 13.61
CA GLU A 444 14.36 -0.17 14.94
C GLU A 444 15.84 -0.54 15.01
N SER A 445 16.69 0.34 14.49
CA SER A 445 18.11 0.40 14.85
C SER A 445 18.61 1.83 14.74
#